data_AF-A0A5N5LP14-F1
#
_entry.id   AF-A0A5N5LP14-F1
#
_cell.length_a   1.000
_cell.length_b   1.000
_cell.length_c   1.000
_cell.angle_alpha   90.00
_cell.angle_beta   90.00
_cell.angle_gamma   90.00
#
_symmetry.space_group_name_H-M   'P 1'
#
loop_
_entity.id
_entity.type
_entity.pdbx_description
1 polymer ?
#
loop_
_entity_poly.entity_id
_entity_poly.type
_entity_poly.pdbx_seq_one_letter_code
_entity_poly.pdbx_strand_id
1 'polypeptide(L)'
;MMKITLVSITVTIALLMEVHADVQPQKNFDLKRFAGRWYRVGLAYNSPSFARHRNKLTICMGVVEPKENGGVMMTVWKTKSSVCQKEVYKYEKTSVPGVFTYFSTR
;
A
#
# COMPACT_ATOMS: atom_id res chain seq x y z
N MET A 1 -4.04 44.33 11.67
CA MET A 1 -3.45 43.81 10.42
C MET A 1 -2.54 42.60 10.65
N MET A 2 -1.41 42.72 11.37
CA MET A 2 -0.42 41.62 11.57
C MET A 2 -0.98 40.31 12.16
N LYS A 3 -1.93 40.38 13.11
CA LYS A 3 -2.56 39.18 13.72
C LYS A 3 -3.43 38.38 12.73
N ILE A 4 -4.13 39.07 11.83
CA ILE A 4 -5.02 38.43 10.84
C ILE A 4 -4.17 37.71 9.79
N THR A 5 -3.07 38.34 9.34
CA THR A 5 -2.13 37.73 8.41
C THR A 5 -1.48 36.47 8.99
N LEU A 6 -1.11 36.48 10.27
CA LEU A 6 -0.53 35.33 10.95
C LEU A 6 -1.53 34.16 11.09
N VAL A 7 -2.80 34.46 11.39
CA VAL A 7 -3.87 33.45 11.43
C VAL A 7 -4.12 32.87 10.04
N SER A 8 -4.16 33.68 8.99
CA SER A 8 -4.32 33.17 7.62
C SER A 8 -3.16 32.27 7.18
N ILE A 9 -1.91 32.61 7.53
CA ILE A 9 -0.73 31.79 7.20
C ILE A 9 -0.75 30.45 7.95
N THR A 10 -1.13 30.44 9.23
CA THR A 10 -1.20 29.21 10.02
C THR A 10 -2.29 28.25 9.51
N VAL A 11 -3.46 28.79 9.12
CA VAL A 11 -4.55 27.99 8.54
C VAL A 11 -4.17 27.40 7.18
N THR A 12 -3.52 28.16 6.30
CA THR A 12 -3.07 27.63 5.01
C THR A 12 -1.99 26.56 5.15
N ILE A 13 -1.04 26.72 6.08
CA ILE A 13 -0.03 25.70 6.37
C ILE A 13 -0.69 24.42 6.91
N ALA A 14 -1.66 24.54 7.82
CA ALA A 14 -2.39 23.38 8.35
C ALA A 14 -3.22 22.65 7.28
N LEU A 15 -3.80 23.39 6.31
CA LEU A 15 -4.51 22.81 5.16
C LEU A 15 -3.58 22.11 4.16
N LEU A 16 -2.29 22.49 4.13
CA LEU A 16 -1.26 21.89 3.26
C LEU A 16 -0.58 20.68 3.89
N MET A 17 -0.73 20.45 5.21
CA MET A 17 -0.18 19.27 5.86
C MET A 17 -0.99 18.03 5.44
N GLU A 18 -0.40 17.20 4.58
CA GLU A 18 -0.91 15.85 4.36
C GLU A 18 -0.76 15.06 5.67
N VAL A 19 -1.89 14.71 6.29
CA VAL A 19 -1.92 13.79 7.43
C VAL A 19 -1.45 12.42 6.93
N HIS A 20 -0.18 12.14 7.15
CA HIS A 20 0.37 10.81 6.99
C HIS A 20 -0.12 9.99 8.19
N ALA A 21 -0.86 8.93 7.92
CA ALA A 21 -1.29 8.03 8.97
C ALA A 21 -0.05 7.40 9.64
N ASP A 22 -0.04 7.41 10.97
CA ASP A 22 0.97 6.70 11.74
C ASP A 22 0.68 5.18 11.71
N VAL A 23 1.18 4.51 10.68
CA VAL A 23 0.97 3.06 10.48
C VAL A 23 2.05 2.28 11.22
N GLN A 24 1.67 1.66 12.32
CA GLN A 24 2.57 0.88 13.16
C GLN A 24 2.86 -0.51 12.55
N PRO A 25 4.13 -0.92 12.39
CA PRO A 25 4.48 -2.27 11.93
C PRO A 25 4.04 -3.36 12.91
N GLN A 26 3.81 -4.57 12.38
CA GLN A 26 3.53 -5.74 13.21
C GLN A 26 4.73 -6.05 14.12
N LYS A 27 4.49 -6.09 15.44
CA LYS A 27 5.52 -6.49 16.41
C LYS A 27 6.01 -7.91 16.11
N ASN A 28 7.33 -8.10 16.18
CA ASN A 28 8.00 -9.39 15.95
C ASN A 28 7.62 -10.01 14.60
N PHE A 29 7.51 -9.19 13.56
CA PHE A 29 7.19 -9.65 12.21
C PHE A 29 8.19 -10.73 11.75
N ASP A 30 7.66 -11.89 11.35
CA ASP A 30 8.42 -13.00 10.81
C ASP A 30 8.02 -13.24 9.36
N LEU A 31 8.92 -12.86 8.45
CA LEU A 31 8.67 -12.98 7.02
C LEU A 31 8.50 -14.44 6.57
N LYS A 32 9.18 -15.40 7.20
CA LYS A 32 9.06 -16.82 6.83
C LYS A 32 7.67 -17.35 7.21
N ARG A 33 7.14 -16.92 8.36
CA ARG A 33 5.77 -17.27 8.78
C ARG A 33 4.70 -16.55 7.96
N PHE A 34 5.00 -15.36 7.45
CA PHE A 34 4.10 -14.59 6.59
C PHE A 34 4.09 -15.09 5.12
N ALA A 35 5.09 -15.87 4.71
CA ALA A 35 5.20 -16.41 3.37
C ALA A 35 4.03 -17.34 3.00
N GLY A 36 3.83 -17.53 1.69
CA GLY A 36 2.83 -18.44 1.15
C GLY A 36 1.60 -17.73 0.58
N ARG A 37 0.48 -18.44 0.55
CA ARG A 37 -0.73 -18.03 -0.17
C ARG A 37 -1.59 -17.09 0.67
N TRP A 38 -2.03 -16.00 0.05
CA TRP A 38 -2.94 -15.01 0.62
C TRP A 38 -4.12 -14.74 -0.31
N TYR A 39 -5.24 -14.31 0.27
CA TYR A 39 -6.43 -13.86 -0.44
C TYR A 39 -6.75 -12.43 -0.06
N ARG A 40 -6.89 -11.54 -1.05
CA ARG A 40 -7.33 -10.17 -0.85
C ARG A 40 -8.85 -10.14 -0.85
N VAL A 41 -9.42 -10.20 0.36
CA VAL A 41 -10.88 -10.19 0.57
C VAL A 41 -11.46 -8.79 0.75
N GLY A 42 -10.62 -7.79 0.99
CA GLY A 42 -11.04 -6.40 1.19
C GLY A 42 -10.01 -5.39 0.69
N LEU A 43 -10.47 -4.17 0.41
CA LEU A 43 -9.64 -3.06 -0.01
C LEU A 43 -10.26 -1.70 0.32
N ALA A 44 -9.46 -0.83 0.95
CA ALA A 44 -9.75 0.59 1.11
C ALA A 44 -8.68 1.44 0.40
N TYR A 45 -9.09 2.50 -0.28
CA TYR A 45 -8.20 3.42 -0.98
C TYR A 45 -8.83 4.83 -1.03
N ASN A 46 -8.00 5.87 -0.87
CA ASN A 46 -8.46 7.28 -0.84
C ASN A 46 -8.39 7.98 -2.20
N SER A 47 -7.84 7.34 -3.24
CA SER A 47 -7.74 7.95 -4.58
C SER A 47 -9.11 8.03 -5.27
N PRO A 48 -9.55 9.22 -5.72
CA PRO A 48 -10.81 9.38 -6.47
C PRO A 48 -10.85 8.59 -7.77
N SER A 49 -9.71 8.40 -8.45
CA SER A 49 -9.63 7.61 -9.68
C SER A 49 -9.98 6.14 -9.44
N PHE A 50 -9.61 5.61 -8.27
CA PHE A 50 -9.92 4.25 -7.87
C PHE A 50 -11.37 4.09 -7.41
N ALA A 51 -11.96 5.12 -6.80
CA ALA A 51 -13.32 5.05 -6.28
C ALA A 51 -14.36 4.64 -7.34
N ARG A 52 -14.16 5.06 -8.60
CA ARG A 52 -15.02 4.70 -9.75
C ARG A 52 -14.95 3.22 -10.15
N HIS A 53 -13.97 2.48 -9.63
CA HIS A 53 -13.69 1.09 -10.00
C HIS A 53 -14.00 0.11 -8.87
N ARG A 54 -14.54 0.57 -7.72
CA ARG A 54 -14.81 -0.26 -6.54
C ARG A 54 -15.72 -1.46 -6.86
N ASN A 55 -16.75 -1.26 -7.68
CA ASN A 55 -17.69 -2.31 -8.10
C ASN A 55 -17.10 -3.34 -9.06
N LYS A 56 -15.90 -3.09 -9.61
CA LYS A 56 -15.19 -4.00 -10.52
C LYS A 56 -14.17 -4.87 -9.79
N LEU A 57 -14.01 -4.70 -8.48
CA LEU A 57 -13.06 -5.47 -7.69
C LEU A 57 -13.62 -6.86 -7.40
N THR A 58 -12.82 -7.87 -7.72
CA THR A 58 -13.06 -9.25 -7.32
C THR A 58 -12.06 -9.65 -6.24
N ILE A 59 -12.43 -10.65 -5.44
CA ILE A 59 -11.44 -11.33 -4.60
C ILE A 59 -10.32 -11.83 -5.51
N CYS A 60 -9.08 -11.59 -5.11
CA CYS A 60 -7.90 -12.06 -5.81
C CYS A 60 -7.00 -12.85 -4.85
N MET A 61 -6.12 -13.67 -5.41
CA MET A 61 -5.17 -14.45 -4.63
C MET A 61 -3.74 -14.05 -4.99
N GLY A 62 -2.83 -14.22 -4.05
CA GLY A 62 -1.41 -14.02 -4.28
C GLY A 62 -0.54 -14.97 -3.48
N VAL A 63 0.72 -15.02 -3.85
CA VAL A 63 1.77 -15.76 -3.15
C VAL A 63 2.88 -14.80 -2.78
N VAL A 64 3.26 -14.82 -1.51
CA VAL A 64 4.36 -14.06 -0.91
C VAL A 64 5.59 -14.95 -0.84
N GLU A 65 6.65 -14.58 -1.55
CA GLU A 65 7.91 -15.31 -1.60
C GLU A 65 9.06 -14.47 -1.03
N PRO A 66 9.60 -14.84 0.14
CA PRO A 66 10.82 -14.23 0.67
C PRO A 66 12.00 -14.43 -0.27
N LYS A 67 12.87 -13.43 -0.37
CA LYS A 67 14.13 -13.49 -1.13
C LYS A 67 15.31 -13.48 -0.19
N GLU A 68 16.44 -14.02 -0.65
CA GLU A 68 17.67 -14.15 0.13
C GLU A 68 18.19 -12.80 0.65
N ASN A 69 17.99 -11.73 -0.14
CA ASN A 69 18.34 -10.37 0.26
C ASN A 69 17.41 -9.75 1.31
N GLY A 70 16.39 -10.49 1.79
CA GLY A 70 15.37 -10.06 2.73
C GLY A 70 14.18 -9.32 2.08
N GLY A 71 14.22 -9.08 0.77
CA GLY A 71 13.08 -8.56 0.02
C GLY A 71 11.97 -9.60 -0.18
N VAL A 72 10.89 -9.18 -0.84
CA VAL A 72 9.73 -10.02 -1.12
C VAL A 72 9.35 -9.93 -2.58
N MET A 73 9.08 -11.07 -3.20
CA MET A 73 8.36 -11.11 -4.47
C MET A 73 6.93 -11.58 -4.22
N MET A 74 5.97 -10.73 -4.55
CA MET A 74 4.55 -11.07 -4.45
C MET A 74 3.97 -11.25 -5.84
N THR A 75 3.45 -12.43 -6.13
CA THR A 75 2.69 -12.67 -7.37
C THR A 75 1.20 -12.64 -7.04
N VAL A 76 0.43 -11.87 -7.79
CA VAL A 76 -1.03 -11.74 -7.63
C VAL A 76 -1.72 -12.18 -8.92
N TRP A 77 -2.80 -12.93 -8.77
CA TRP A 77 -3.70 -13.33 -9.86
C TRP A 77 -5.06 -12.69 -9.63
N LYS A 78 -5.50 -11.87 -10.58
CA LYS A 78 -6.78 -11.16 -10.52
C LYS A 78 -7.55 -11.30 -11.83
N THR A 79 -8.87 -11.21 -11.75
CA THR A 79 -9.71 -11.17 -12.95
C THR A 79 -9.84 -9.73 -13.41
N LYS A 80 -9.58 -9.48 -14.70
CA LYS A 80 -9.87 -8.22 -15.37
C LYS A 80 -10.55 -8.52 -16.69
N SER A 81 -11.77 -7.99 -16.88
CA SER A 81 -12.57 -8.23 -18.09
C SER A 81 -12.71 -9.72 -18.43
N SER A 82 -13.04 -10.54 -17.43
CA SER A 82 -13.19 -12.00 -17.54
C SER A 82 -11.92 -12.81 -17.87
N VAL A 83 -10.76 -12.16 -17.91
CA VAL A 83 -9.46 -12.83 -18.13
C VAL A 83 -8.65 -12.81 -16.84
N CYS A 84 -7.97 -13.92 -16.53
CA CYS A 84 -7.02 -13.99 -15.43
C CYS A 84 -5.73 -13.25 -15.81
N GLN A 85 -5.34 -12.26 -14.99
CA GLN A 85 -4.11 -11.50 -15.14
C GLN A 85 -3.16 -11.80 -13.99
N LYS A 86 -1.89 -12.02 -14.32
CA LYS A 86 -0.79 -12.16 -13.37
C LYS A 86 -0.05 -10.84 -13.21
N GLU A 87 0.13 -10.39 -11.98
CA GLU A 87 0.95 -9.23 -11.62
C GLU A 87 2.04 -9.66 -10.64
N VAL A 88 3.24 -9.09 -10.81
CA VAL A 88 4.38 -9.37 -9.95
C VAL A 88 4.84 -8.06 -9.33
N TYR A 89 4.96 -8.06 -8.01
CA TYR A 89 5.42 -6.95 -7.19
C TYR A 89 6.76 -7.32 -6.57
N LYS A 90 7.74 -6.43 -6.70
CA LYS A 90 9.07 -6.58 -6.10
C LYS A 90 9.18 -5.58 -4.96
N TYR A 91 9.20 -6.10 -3.74
CA TYR A 91 9.31 -5.32 -2.52
C TYR A 91 10.74 -5.40 -2.01
N GLU A 92 11.33 -4.24 -1.74
CA GLU A 92 12.66 -4.12 -1.16
C GLU A 92 12.55 -4.01 0.35
N LYS A 93 13.49 -4.65 1.06
CA LYS A 93 13.52 -4.58 2.52
C LYS A 93 13.91 -3.17 2.98
N THR A 94 13.40 -2.79 4.14
CA THR A 94 13.91 -1.63 4.89
C THR A 94 14.68 -2.10 6.11
N SER A 95 15.15 -1.16 6.94
CA SER A 95 15.72 -1.47 8.26
C SER A 95 14.67 -1.94 9.28
N VAL A 96 13.37 -1.74 9.01
CA VAL A 96 12.27 -2.07 9.93
C VAL A 96 11.58 -3.36 9.48
N PRO A 97 11.54 -4.43 10.31
CA PRO A 97 10.86 -5.67 9.98
C PRO A 97 9.37 -5.46 9.67
N GLY A 98 8.89 -6.06 8.58
CA GLY A 98 7.50 -5.92 8.12
C GLY A 98 7.22 -4.65 7.30
N VAL A 99 8.20 -3.77 7.14
CA VAL A 99 8.10 -2.58 6.29
C VAL A 99 8.95 -2.78 5.04
N PHE A 100 8.32 -2.56 3.89
CA PHE A 100 8.93 -2.72 2.57
C PHE A 100 8.66 -1.51 1.69
N THR A 101 9.57 -1.23 0.77
CA THR A 101 9.38 -0.25 -0.29
C THR A 101 9.01 -0.94 -1.60
N TYR A 102 8.17 -0.30 -2.40
CA TYR A 102 7.77 -0.78 -3.71
C TYR A 102 7.72 0.38 -4.70
N PHE A 103 8.28 0.16 -5.88
CA PHE A 103 8.21 1.10 -6.98
C PHE A 103 7.42 0.50 -8.14
N SER A 104 6.53 1.31 -8.72
CA SER A 104 5.76 0.97 -9.91
C SER A 104 5.80 2.12 -10.90
N THR A 105 5.90 1.78 -12.18
CA THR A 105 5.71 2.72 -13.29
C THR A 105 4.28 2.71 -13.85
N ARG A 106 3.39 1.90 -13.26
CA ARG A 106 2.00 1.71 -13.69
C ARG A 106 1.04 2.68 -13.03
#